data_AF-A0A519D5Y7-F1
#
_entry.id   AF-A0A519D5Y7-F1
#
_cell.length_a   1.000
_cell.length_b   1.000
_cell.length_c   1.000
_cell.angle_alpha   90.00
_cell.angle_beta   90.00
_cell.angle_gamma   90.00
#
_symmetry.space_group_name_H-M   'P 1'
#
loop_
_entity.id
_entity.type
_entity.pdbx_description
1 polymer ?
#
loop_
_entity_poly.entity_id
_entity_poly.type
_entity_poly.pdbx_seq_one_letter_code
_entity_poly.pdbx_strand_id
1 'polypeptide(L)'
;MYVKEHPYMREVNWREISYYKQIMNLPNVKLIHPSVSHNNLIENSALVISVSGTGGLEAAFFNKPSITFTDESGYSVLPSVYTIKSYSELPIAIKKSLKTQVNISDINKYVDYFEKYSFYSEQIDFHSELVKKFNMQIGYQNKINIT
;
A
#
# COMPACT_ATOMS: atom_id res chain seq x y z
N MET A 1 -12.11 -10.74 -5.87
CA MET A 1 -11.22 -9.59 -5.61
C MET A 1 -11.68 -8.89 -4.35
N TYR A 2 -10.76 -8.57 -3.45
CA TYR A 2 -11.06 -7.83 -2.22
C TYR A 2 -10.48 -6.43 -2.35
N VAL A 3 -11.31 -5.40 -2.18
CA VAL A 3 -10.91 -3.99 -2.25
C VAL A 3 -10.95 -3.45 -0.83
N LYS A 4 -9.78 -3.07 -0.29
CA LYS A 4 -9.70 -2.48 1.05
C LYS A 4 -9.77 -0.97 0.95
N GLU A 5 -10.67 -0.36 1.71
CA GLU A 5 -10.73 1.09 1.83
C GLU A 5 -9.55 1.64 2.64
N HIS A 6 -9.05 2.81 2.24
CA HIS A 6 -7.94 3.49 2.87
C HIS A 6 -8.35 4.03 4.26
N PRO A 7 -7.61 3.72 5.33
CA PRO A 7 -7.98 4.11 6.69
C PRO A 7 -8.04 5.64 6.91
N TYR A 8 -7.33 6.44 6.10
CA TYR A 8 -7.41 7.91 6.11
C TYR A 8 -8.81 8.47 5.83
N MET A 9 -9.68 7.73 5.13
CA MET A 9 -11.05 8.22 4.83
C MET A 9 -11.89 8.48 6.10
N ARG A 10 -11.46 7.97 7.27
CA ARG A 10 -12.08 8.32 8.55
C ARG A 10 -11.85 9.77 8.95
N GLU A 11 -10.70 10.34 8.58
CA GLU A 11 -10.25 11.67 9.00
C GLU A 11 -10.62 12.75 7.98
N VAL A 12 -10.62 12.42 6.68
CA VAL A 12 -10.95 13.37 5.59
C VAL A 12 -12.38 13.28 5.09
N ASN A 13 -13.25 12.62 5.86
CA ASN A 13 -14.60 12.21 5.51
C ASN A 13 -14.68 11.02 4.54
N TRP A 14 -15.72 10.22 4.73
CA TRP A 14 -16.02 9.07 3.86
C TRP A 14 -16.35 9.54 2.44
N ARG A 15 -16.11 8.66 1.46
CA ARG A 15 -16.61 8.91 0.11
C ARG A 15 -18.13 8.84 0.09
N GLU A 16 -18.72 9.41 -0.96
CA GLU A 16 -20.14 9.30 -1.20
C GLU A 16 -20.62 7.84 -1.21
N ILE A 17 -21.81 7.58 -0.69
CA ILE A 17 -22.39 6.23 -0.65
C ILE A 17 -22.48 5.62 -2.06
N SER A 18 -22.70 6.45 -3.08
CA SER A 18 -22.75 6.04 -4.49
C SER A 18 -21.43 5.41 -4.95
N TYR A 19 -20.27 5.93 -4.51
CA TYR A 19 -18.96 5.38 -4.82
C TYR A 19 -18.80 3.95 -4.29
N TYR A 20 -19.19 3.72 -3.03
CA TYR A 20 -19.13 2.39 -2.43
C TYR A 20 -20.09 1.41 -3.10
N LYS A 21 -21.30 1.85 -3.43
CA LYS A 21 -22.28 1.04 -4.18
C LYS A 21 -21.74 0.63 -5.55
N GLN A 22 -21.04 1.51 -6.26
CA GLN A 22 -20.41 1.16 -7.54
C GLN A 22 -19.41 0.01 -7.39
N ILE A 23 -18.55 0.05 -6.36
CA ILE A 23 -17.58 -1.03 -6.10
C ILE A 23 -18.30 -2.33 -5.73
N MET A 24 -19.29 -2.27 -4.84
CA MET A 24 -20.04 -3.46 -4.38
C MET A 24 -20.89 -4.11 -5.47
N ASN A 25 -21.28 -3.34 -6.50
CA ASN A 25 -22.02 -3.85 -7.65
C ASN A 25 -21.13 -4.57 -8.68
N LEU A 26 -19.79 -4.49 -8.57
CA LEU A 26 -18.90 -5.21 -9.48
C LEU A 26 -18.93 -6.72 -9.19
N PRO A 27 -18.99 -7.58 -10.21
CA PRO A 27 -19.03 -9.02 -10.02
C PRO A 27 -17.74 -9.51 -9.36
N ASN A 28 -17.87 -10.44 -8.42
CA ASN A 28 -16.75 -11.04 -7.69
C ASN A 28 -15.88 -10.03 -6.90
N VAL A 29 -16.41 -8.85 -6.57
CA VAL A 29 -15.74 -7.84 -5.74
C VAL A 29 -16.37 -7.78 -4.35
N LYS A 30 -15.53 -7.71 -3.31
CA LYS A 30 -15.94 -7.46 -1.93
C LYS A 30 -15.20 -6.25 -1.40
N LEU A 31 -15.95 -5.23 -0.98
CA LEU A 31 -15.39 -4.06 -0.30
C LEU A 31 -15.11 -4.41 1.17
N ILE A 32 -13.92 -4.08 1.65
CA ILE A 32 -13.43 -4.38 2.98
C ILE A 32 -13.22 -3.09 3.76
N HIS A 33 -13.84 -3.01 4.94
CA HIS A 33 -13.76 -1.87 5.83
C HIS A 33 -12.31 -1.66 6.36
N PRO A 34 -11.84 -0.42 6.56
CA PRO A 34 -10.48 -0.13 6.98
C PRO A 34 -10.10 -0.68 8.37
N SER A 35 -11.07 -1.11 9.20
CA SER A 35 -10.78 -1.74 10.50
C SER A 35 -10.18 -3.13 10.39
N VAL A 36 -10.33 -3.80 9.24
CA VAL A 36 -9.77 -5.14 9.05
C VAL A 36 -8.25 -5.03 8.97
N SER A 37 -7.54 -5.94 9.66
CA SER A 37 -6.08 -5.96 9.70
C SER A 37 -5.48 -6.03 8.29
N HIS A 38 -4.49 -5.18 8.02
CA HIS A 38 -3.78 -5.19 6.73
C HIS A 38 -2.99 -6.48 6.54
N ASN A 39 -2.21 -6.84 7.56
CA ASN A 39 -1.35 -8.03 7.56
C ASN A 39 -2.16 -9.32 7.31
N ASN A 40 -3.32 -9.47 7.97
CA ASN A 40 -4.17 -10.64 7.78
C ASN A 40 -4.66 -10.76 6.31
N LEU A 41 -5.01 -9.64 5.68
CA LEU A 41 -5.44 -9.64 4.29
C LEU A 41 -4.30 -10.00 3.33
N ILE A 42 -3.09 -9.48 3.55
CA ILE A 42 -1.92 -9.83 2.73
C ILE A 42 -1.59 -11.32 2.88
N GLU A 43 -1.50 -11.81 4.11
CA GLU A 43 -1.13 -13.21 4.40
C GLU A 43 -2.06 -14.21 3.69
N ASN A 44 -3.36 -13.90 3.66
CA ASN A 44 -4.39 -14.70 3.01
C ASN A 44 -4.62 -14.36 1.52
N SER A 45 -3.79 -13.49 0.94
CA SER A 45 -3.84 -13.16 -0.48
C SER A 45 -2.89 -14.02 -1.31
N ALA A 46 -3.18 -14.13 -2.61
CA ALA A 46 -2.26 -14.70 -3.60
C ALA A 46 -1.47 -13.60 -4.35
N LEU A 47 -1.96 -12.37 -4.32
CA LEU A 47 -1.44 -11.22 -5.07
C LEU A 47 -2.00 -9.94 -4.42
N VAL A 48 -1.14 -8.94 -4.23
CA VAL A 48 -1.54 -7.61 -3.78
C VAL A 48 -1.46 -6.62 -4.95
N ILE A 49 -2.45 -5.74 -5.08
CA ILE A 49 -2.45 -4.69 -6.11
C ILE A 49 -2.62 -3.35 -5.40
N SER A 50 -1.72 -2.41 -5.66
CA SER A 50 -1.77 -1.05 -5.11
C SER A 50 -1.48 -0.03 -6.20
N VAL A 51 -2.01 1.20 -6.09
CA VAL A 51 -1.66 2.27 -7.04
C VAL A 51 -0.21 2.71 -6.80
N SER A 52 0.05 3.25 -5.61
CA SER A 52 1.38 3.71 -5.16
C SER A 52 1.63 3.47 -3.67
N GLY A 53 0.68 2.84 -2.96
CA GLY A 53 0.75 2.63 -1.52
C GLY A 53 1.78 1.57 -1.11
N THR A 54 2.14 1.55 0.18
CA THR A 54 3.12 0.62 0.76
C THR A 54 2.67 -0.84 0.79
N GLY A 55 1.37 -1.11 0.63
CA GLY A 55 0.84 -2.48 0.63
C GLY A 55 1.51 -3.40 -0.41
N GLY A 56 1.98 -2.85 -1.55
CA GLY A 56 2.75 -3.60 -2.54
C GLY A 56 4.16 -4.00 -2.07
N LEU A 57 4.80 -3.21 -1.20
CA LEU A 57 6.05 -3.54 -0.54
C LEU A 57 5.83 -4.51 0.61
N GLU A 58 4.83 -4.25 1.46
CA GLU A 58 4.43 -5.12 2.57
C GLU A 58 4.16 -6.54 2.06
N ALA A 59 3.53 -6.68 0.89
CA ALA A 59 3.30 -7.96 0.23
C ALA A 59 4.59 -8.79 0.06
N ALA A 60 5.71 -8.17 -0.31
CA ALA A 60 6.98 -8.86 -0.47
C ALA A 60 7.45 -9.50 0.84
N PHE A 61 7.31 -8.80 1.98
CA PHE A 61 7.65 -9.33 3.30
C PHE A 61 6.77 -10.51 3.74
N PHE A 62 5.54 -10.62 3.20
CA PHE A 62 4.66 -11.78 3.38
C PHE A 62 4.83 -12.85 2.29
N ASN A 63 5.92 -12.79 1.52
CA ASN A 63 6.20 -13.70 0.41
C ASN A 63 5.10 -13.71 -0.67
N LYS A 64 4.46 -12.55 -0.90
CA LYS A 64 3.42 -12.35 -1.91
C LYS A 64 3.92 -11.43 -3.03
N PRO A 65 3.72 -11.79 -4.31
CA PRO A 65 3.99 -10.89 -5.41
C PRO A 65 3.00 -9.72 -5.38
N SER A 66 3.37 -8.61 -6.02
CA SER A 66 2.48 -7.45 -6.12
C SER A 66 2.46 -6.81 -7.50
N ILE A 67 1.41 -6.02 -7.74
CA ILE A 67 1.27 -5.15 -8.91
C ILE A 67 1.16 -3.71 -8.42
N THR A 68 1.93 -2.81 -9.03
CA THR A 68 1.87 -1.36 -8.81
C THR A 68 1.46 -0.65 -10.11
N PHE A 69 0.89 0.54 -10.01
CA PHE A 69 0.57 1.39 -11.18
C PHE A 69 1.57 2.54 -11.36
N THR A 70 2.64 2.57 -10.56
CA THR A 70 3.74 3.53 -10.70
C THR A 70 5.08 2.85 -10.46
N ASP A 71 6.10 3.22 -11.21
CA ASP A 71 7.50 2.87 -10.95
C ASP A 71 8.16 3.76 -9.89
N GLU A 72 7.48 4.82 -9.43
CA GLU A 72 8.00 5.76 -8.43
C GLU A 72 7.79 5.30 -6.98
N SER A 73 7.24 4.10 -6.76
CA SER A 73 6.94 3.60 -5.41
C SER A 73 8.17 3.16 -4.61
N GLY A 74 9.38 3.30 -5.16
CA GLY A 74 10.66 2.89 -4.57
C GLY A 74 10.88 1.37 -4.56
N TYR A 75 9.87 0.60 -4.17
CA TYR A 75 9.88 -0.86 -4.16
C TYR A 75 9.57 -1.51 -5.52
N SER A 76 9.21 -0.72 -6.53
CA SER A 76 8.96 -1.17 -7.91
C SER A 76 10.16 -1.90 -8.54
N VAL A 77 11.36 -1.69 -7.98
CA VAL A 77 12.60 -2.35 -8.38
C VAL A 77 12.67 -3.84 -8.01
N LEU A 78 11.82 -4.29 -7.07
CA LEU A 78 11.81 -5.69 -6.64
C LEU A 78 11.30 -6.60 -7.76
N PRO A 79 11.98 -7.73 -8.07
CA PRO A 79 11.56 -8.64 -9.14
C PRO A 79 10.17 -9.27 -8.97
N SER A 80 9.66 -9.32 -7.73
CA SER A 80 8.32 -9.80 -7.39
C SER A 80 7.21 -8.78 -7.64
N VAL A 81 7.56 -7.55 -8.04
CA VAL A 81 6.65 -6.44 -8.26
C VAL A 81 6.51 -6.21 -9.76
N TYR A 82 5.28 -6.18 -10.26
CA TYR A 82 5.00 -5.85 -11.65
C TYR A 82 4.44 -4.43 -11.73
N THR A 83 5.12 -3.54 -12.46
CA THR A 83 4.63 -2.18 -12.70
C THR A 83 3.78 -2.11 -13.95
N ILE A 84 2.54 -1.66 -13.81
CA ILE A 84 1.61 -1.41 -14.91
C ILE A 84 1.96 -0.08 -15.59
N LYS A 85 2.18 -0.14 -16.90
CA LYS A 85 2.35 0.98 -17.85
C LYS A 85 1.10 1.26 -18.68
N SER A 86 0.20 0.27 -18.81
CA SER A 86 -1.07 0.43 -19.56
C SER A 86 -2.18 -0.41 -18.94
N TYR A 87 -3.42 0.09 -18.92
CA TYR A 87 -4.55 -0.70 -18.42
C TYR A 87 -4.77 -2.01 -19.19
N SER A 88 -4.36 -2.06 -20.47
CA SER A 88 -4.55 -3.22 -21.34
C SER A 88 -3.75 -4.47 -20.91
N GLU A 89 -2.63 -4.30 -20.20
CA GLU A 89 -1.79 -5.42 -19.75
C GLU A 89 -2.23 -6.01 -18.41
N LEU A 90 -3.14 -5.36 -17.68
CA LEU A 90 -3.57 -5.80 -16.34
C LEU A 90 -3.99 -7.29 -16.31
N PRO A 91 -4.74 -7.83 -17.29
CA PRO A 91 -5.08 -9.26 -17.30
C PRO A 91 -3.86 -10.18 -17.43
N ILE A 92 -2.84 -9.77 -18.19
CA ILE A 92 -1.60 -10.52 -18.39
C ILE A 92 -0.71 -10.40 -17.14
N ALA A 93 -0.59 -9.20 -16.59
CA ALA A 93 0.16 -8.91 -15.38
C ALA A 93 -0.37 -9.74 -14.20
N ILE A 94 -1.69 -9.80 -13.99
CA ILE A 94 -2.30 -10.64 -12.94
C ILE A 94 -1.89 -12.12 -13.12
N LYS A 95 -2.01 -12.66 -14.33
CA LYS A 95 -1.65 -14.07 -14.60
C LYS A 95 -0.17 -14.35 -14.40
N LYS A 96 0.71 -13.40 -14.75
CA LYS A 96 2.15 -13.50 -14.56
C LYS A 96 2.50 -13.42 -13.07
N SER A 97 2.03 -12.39 -12.37
CA SER A 97 2.31 -12.17 -10.96
C SER A 97 1.83 -13.32 -10.08
N LEU A 98 0.66 -13.92 -10.37
CA LEU A 98 0.19 -15.11 -9.62
C LEU A 98 1.10 -16.33 -9.74
N LYS A 99 2.01 -16.38 -10.73
CA LYS A 99 3.01 -17.44 -10.90
C LYS A 99 4.40 -17.02 -10.39
N THR A 100 4.57 -15.75 -10.03
CA THR A 100 5.83 -15.20 -9.53
C THR A 100 6.00 -15.58 -8.06
N GLN A 101 7.19 -16.09 -7.72
CA GLN A 101 7.59 -16.32 -6.34
C GLN A 101 8.46 -15.16 -5.86
N VAL A 102 8.30 -14.77 -4.60
CA VAL A 102 9.17 -13.77 -4.00
C VAL A 102 10.47 -14.44 -3.57
N ASN A 103 11.59 -13.79 -3.87
CA ASN A 103 12.91 -14.23 -3.46
C ASN A 103 13.39 -13.39 -2.28
N ILE A 104 13.57 -14.02 -1.13
CA ILE A 104 13.99 -13.36 0.12
C ILE A 104 15.32 -12.64 -0.05
N SER A 105 16.24 -13.16 -0.88
CA SER A 105 17.54 -12.50 -1.11
C SER A 105 17.40 -11.13 -1.79
N ASP A 106 16.35 -10.93 -2.60
CA ASP A 106 16.10 -9.63 -3.23
C ASP A 106 15.48 -8.63 -2.25
N ILE A 107 14.67 -9.11 -1.30
CA ILE A 107 14.18 -8.29 -0.18
C ILE A 107 15.35 -7.86 0.72
N ASN A 108 16.24 -8.78 1.09
CA ASN A 108 17.40 -8.45 1.93
C ASN A 108 18.28 -7.40 1.26
N LYS A 109 18.61 -7.54 -0.02
CA LYS A 109 19.37 -6.52 -0.77
C LYS A 109 18.67 -5.16 -0.77
N TYR A 110 17.34 -5.16 -0.91
CA TYR A 110 16.55 -3.94 -0.85
C TYR A 110 16.67 -3.29 0.53
N VAL A 111 16.51 -4.05 1.61
CA VAL A 111 16.66 -3.55 2.99
C VAL A 111 18.09 -3.04 3.22
N ASP A 112 19.12 -3.82 2.89
CA ASP A 112 20.53 -3.44 3.04
C ASP A 112 20.86 -2.14 2.30
N TYR A 113 20.29 -1.95 1.11
CA TYR A 113 20.44 -0.71 0.35
C TYR A 113 19.86 0.48 1.12
N PHE A 114 18.64 0.36 1.63
CA PHE A 114 18.03 1.43 2.42
C PHE A 114 18.78 1.65 3.74
N GLU A 115 19.21 0.62 4.45
CA GLU A 115 20.00 0.79 5.69
C GLU A 115 21.33 1.52 5.44
N LYS A 116 21.99 1.24 4.30
CA LYS A 116 23.27 1.86 3.96
C LYS A 116 23.16 3.31 3.48
N TYR A 117 22.10 3.63 2.73
CA TYR A 117 22.00 4.91 2.02
C TYR A 117 20.89 5.83 2.53
N SER A 118 19.96 5.34 3.35
CA SER A 118 19.00 6.22 4.02
C SER A 118 19.69 7.07 5.09
N PHE A 119 19.08 8.20 5.37
CA PHE A 119 19.49 9.08 6.45
C PHE A 119 18.26 9.39 7.30
N TYR A 120 18.49 9.59 8.60
CA TYR A 120 17.43 10.05 9.48
C TYR A 120 17.06 11.49 9.12
N SER A 121 15.76 11.75 8.99
CA SER A 121 15.24 13.09 8.79
C SER A 121 14.15 13.37 9.81
N GLU A 122 14.26 14.50 10.51
CA GLU A 122 13.24 15.00 11.44
C GLU A 122 12.01 15.58 10.71
N GLN A 123 11.80 15.30 9.42
CA GLN A 123 10.68 15.85 8.66
C GLN A 123 9.32 15.51 9.27
N ILE A 124 9.17 14.29 9.81
CA ILE A 124 7.93 13.86 10.47
C ILE A 124 7.72 14.66 11.76
N ASP A 125 8.78 14.87 12.54
CA ASP A 125 8.74 15.62 13.78
C ASP A 125 8.43 17.10 13.51
N PHE A 126 9.13 17.70 12.55
CA PHE A 126 8.88 19.06 12.09
C PHE A 126 7.45 19.24 11.56
N HIS A 127 6.94 18.29 10.77
CA HIS A 127 5.55 18.32 10.30
C HIS A 127 4.57 18.24 11.47
N SER A 128 4.83 17.36 12.46
CA SER A 128 4.04 17.24 13.70
C SER A 128 4.01 18.55 14.49
N GLU A 129 5.16 19.20 14.62
CA GLU A 129 5.29 20.49 15.31
C GLU A 129 4.50 21.59 14.60
N LEU A 130 4.56 21.65 13.26
CA LEU A 130 3.75 22.59 12.48
C LEU A 130 2.25 22.34 12.66
N VAL A 131 1.81 21.08 12.60
CA VAL A 131 0.41 20.68 12.82
C VAL A 131 -0.08 21.21 14.18
N LYS A 132 0.70 20.93 15.24
CA LYS A 132 0.38 21.37 16.61
C LYS A 132 0.38 22.88 16.74
N LYS A 133 1.42 23.56 16.25
CA LYS A 133 1.61 25.01 16.36
C LYS A 133 0.50 25.80 15.67
N PHE A 134 0.05 25.34 14.52
CA PHE A 134 -0.98 26.02 13.73
C PHE A 134 -2.37 25.41 13.88
N ASN A 135 -2.55 24.49 14.83
CA ASN A 135 -3.81 23.81 15.13
C ASN A 135 -4.48 23.22 13.87
N MET A 136 -3.66 22.71 12.95
CA MET A 136 -4.11 22.17 11.68
C MET A 136 -4.75 20.79 11.92
N GLN A 137 -5.93 20.54 11.37
CA GLN A 137 -6.46 19.18 11.31
C GLN A 137 -5.77 18.45 10.16
N ILE A 138 -4.72 17.69 10.48
CA ILE A 138 -4.05 16.79 9.53
C ILE A 138 -4.15 15.37 10.09
N GLY A 139 -4.85 14.49 9.37
CA GLY A 139 -5.15 13.14 9.87
C GLY A 139 -3.88 12.30 10.12
N TYR A 140 -4.02 11.30 10.99
CA TYR A 140 -3.00 10.43 11.62
C TYR A 140 -2.16 11.00 12.77
N GLN A 141 -2.03 12.32 12.92
CA GLN A 141 -1.13 12.89 13.94
C GLN A 141 -1.73 12.99 15.35
N ASN A 142 -3.06 12.90 15.51
CA ASN A 142 -3.72 13.07 16.80
C ASN A 142 -3.57 11.88 17.78
N LYS A 143 -2.88 10.79 17.40
CA LYS A 143 -2.82 9.56 18.23
C LYS A 143 -1.46 8.86 18.33
N ILE A 144 -0.36 9.48 17.86
CA ILE A 144 0.97 8.91 18.09
C ILE A 144 1.53 9.58 19.36
N ASN A 145 1.28 8.96 20.52
CA ASN A 145 2.12 9.17 21.68
C ASN A 145 3.44 8.45 21.41
N ILE A 146 4.43 9.19 20.92
CA ILE A 146 5.81 8.73 20.94
C ILE A 146 6.21 8.76 22.42
N THR A 147 6.42 7.57 22.99
CA THR A 147 6.95 7.40 24.36
C THR A 147 8.45 7.22 24.27
#